data_AF-A0A7V5Y5V1-F1
#
_entry.id   AF-A0A7V5Y5V1-F1
#
_cell.length_a   1.000
_cell.length_b   1.000
_cell.length_c   1.000
_cell.angle_alpha   90.00
_cell.angle_beta   90.00
_cell.angle_gamma   90.00
#
_symmetry.space_group_name_H-M   'P 1'
#
loop_
_entity.id
_entity.type
_entity.pdbx_description
1 polymer ?
#
loop_
_entity_poly.entity_id
_entity_poly.type
_entity_poly.pdbx_seq_one_letter_code
_entity_poly.pdbx_strand_id
1 'polypeptide(L)'
;RLYAEGGYTVLHSACWQVLFDAGPLGLGSLAAHGHADALSIWASLEEKPFLIDGGTYAYHEDPEWRDHFRGTPAHNTICVGGRNQSEILGPFLWGRKAQSEFTGHDLLGLLVQGATNAYLPARVWRQVQIEDERLVIMDTIQSPAGLSVHWYWHFHPDWQVQRTDEGWRIRDGKHVCLLRVEELPPNSGTWLYRGDERTKLGWYSPRFGHKVPCFTLQLVAQVATKSTVRWEFQRV
;
A
#
# COMPACT_ATOMS: atom_id res chain seq x y z
N ARG A 1 -18.56 -2.97 4.45
CA ARG A 1 -19.11 -3.98 3.50
C ARG A 1 -17.99 -4.92 3.09
N LEU A 2 -18.25 -6.22 3.04
CA LEU A 2 -17.29 -7.25 2.62
C LEU A 2 -17.77 -7.89 1.32
N TYR A 3 -16.87 -8.04 0.35
CA TYR A 3 -17.06 -8.73 -0.92
C TYR A 3 -16.10 -9.92 -0.98
N ALA A 4 -16.50 -11.04 -0.37
CA ALA A 4 -15.61 -12.17 -0.14
C ALA A 4 -15.08 -12.81 -1.44
N GLU A 5 -15.91 -12.93 -2.47
CA GLU A 5 -15.51 -13.53 -3.76
C GLU A 5 -14.52 -12.66 -4.53
N GLY A 6 -14.74 -11.34 -4.53
CA GLY A 6 -13.84 -10.38 -5.16
C GLY A 6 -12.61 -10.06 -4.32
N GLY A 7 -12.64 -10.39 -3.02
CA GLY A 7 -11.54 -10.12 -2.10
C GLY A 7 -11.44 -8.68 -1.62
N TYR A 8 -12.53 -7.90 -1.64
CA TYR A 8 -12.51 -6.50 -1.24
C TYR A 8 -13.33 -6.23 0.03
N THR A 9 -12.85 -5.31 0.86
CA THR A 9 -13.62 -4.75 1.99
C THR A 9 -13.65 -3.24 1.91
N VAL A 10 -14.83 -2.66 2.16
CA VAL A 10 -15.01 -1.22 2.33
C VAL A 10 -15.34 -0.93 3.80
N LEU A 11 -14.47 -0.18 4.47
CA LEU A 11 -14.73 0.43 5.76
C LEU A 11 -15.15 1.89 5.54
N HIS A 12 -16.16 2.35 6.25
CA HIS A 12 -16.70 3.70 6.06
C HIS A 12 -17.15 4.28 7.40
N SER A 13 -16.59 5.44 7.75
CA SER A 13 -16.97 6.27 8.90
C SER A 13 -17.36 7.67 8.41
N ALA A 14 -17.59 8.61 9.33
CA ALA A 14 -17.89 10.00 8.98
C ALA A 14 -16.75 10.70 8.22
N CYS A 15 -15.50 10.36 8.52
CA CYS A 15 -14.32 11.03 7.93
C CYS A 15 -13.53 10.14 6.98
N TRP A 16 -13.58 8.81 7.12
CA TRP A 16 -12.77 7.88 6.33
C TRP A 16 -13.63 6.95 5.48
N GLN A 17 -13.26 6.79 4.23
CA GLN A 17 -13.67 5.66 3.41
C GLN A 17 -12.43 4.91 2.97
N VAL A 18 -12.34 3.61 3.30
CA VAL A 18 -11.17 2.78 3.02
C VAL A 18 -11.58 1.52 2.27
N LEU A 19 -10.96 1.29 1.11
CA LEU A 19 -11.00 0.02 0.39
C LEU A 19 -9.75 -0.78 0.75
N PHE A 20 -9.92 -2.05 1.11
CA PHE A 20 -8.83 -2.99 1.40
C PHE A 20 -8.94 -4.20 0.46
N ASP A 21 -7.82 -4.57 -0.16
CA ASP A 21 -7.71 -5.69 -1.09
C ASP A 21 -7.02 -6.90 -0.45
N ALA A 22 -7.74 -8.00 -0.31
CA ALA A 22 -7.22 -9.31 0.03
C ALA A 22 -7.61 -10.36 -1.02
N GLY A 23 -7.89 -9.94 -2.25
CA GLY A 23 -8.32 -10.77 -3.36
C GLY A 23 -7.18 -11.44 -4.13
N PRO A 24 -7.53 -12.25 -5.14
CA PRO A 24 -6.55 -12.80 -6.06
C PRO A 24 -6.01 -11.72 -7.00
N LEU A 25 -4.74 -11.80 -7.39
CA LEU A 25 -4.05 -10.80 -8.24
C LEU A 25 -4.80 -10.43 -9.53
N GLY A 26 -5.61 -11.32 -10.10
CA GLY A 26 -6.38 -11.00 -11.29
C GLY A 26 -7.10 -12.22 -11.88
N LEU A 27 -7.75 -12.01 -13.03
CA LEU A 27 -8.59 -13.03 -13.66
C LEU A 27 -7.78 -14.07 -14.44
N GLY A 28 -8.06 -15.35 -14.18
CA GLY A 28 -7.56 -16.48 -14.96
C GLY A 28 -6.08 -16.79 -14.78
N SER A 29 -5.57 -17.75 -15.56
CA SER A 29 -4.20 -18.26 -15.43
C SER A 29 -3.13 -17.21 -15.76
N LEU A 30 -3.43 -16.26 -16.66
CA LEU A 30 -2.53 -15.18 -17.04
C LEU A 30 -2.53 -14.04 -16.02
N ALA A 31 -3.69 -13.77 -15.41
CA ALA A 31 -3.95 -12.59 -14.60
C ALA A 31 -3.51 -11.27 -15.28
N ALA A 32 -3.79 -11.17 -16.58
CA ALA A 32 -3.22 -10.20 -17.52
C ALA A 32 -3.26 -8.74 -17.04
N HIS A 33 -4.35 -8.34 -16.36
CA HIS A 33 -4.56 -6.98 -15.87
C HIS A 33 -4.27 -6.81 -14.38
N GLY A 34 -3.83 -7.87 -13.71
CA GLY A 34 -3.51 -7.86 -12.30
C GLY A 34 -2.26 -7.05 -11.96
N HIS A 35 -2.20 -6.60 -10.72
CA HIS A 35 -1.10 -5.86 -10.12
C HIS A 35 -0.57 -6.65 -8.91
N ALA A 36 0.69 -6.41 -8.51
CA ALA A 36 1.29 -7.07 -7.35
C ALA A 36 1.00 -6.28 -6.06
N ASP A 37 -0.30 -6.13 -5.75
CA ASP A 37 -0.89 -5.19 -4.79
C ASP A 37 -1.73 -5.84 -3.68
N ALA A 38 -1.50 -7.13 -3.41
CA ALA A 38 -2.15 -7.81 -2.31
C ALA A 38 -1.96 -7.05 -0.98
N LEU A 39 -3.04 -6.95 -0.20
CA LEU A 39 -3.14 -6.19 1.05
C LEU A 39 -3.04 -4.66 0.87
N SER A 40 -3.12 -4.13 -0.35
CA SER A 40 -3.16 -2.69 -0.60
C SER A 40 -4.42 -2.05 -0.01
N ILE A 41 -4.32 -0.75 0.28
CA ILE A 41 -5.44 0.08 0.67
C ILE A 41 -5.58 1.32 -0.23
N TRP A 42 -6.81 1.78 -0.37
CA TRP A 42 -7.16 3.08 -0.91
C TRP A 42 -8.00 3.80 0.12
N ALA A 43 -7.74 5.07 0.34
CA ALA A 43 -8.43 5.84 1.36
C ALA A 43 -8.85 7.20 0.82
N SER A 44 -10.05 7.62 1.18
CA SER A 44 -10.49 9.01 1.09
C SER A 44 -10.68 9.58 2.49
N LEU A 45 -10.27 10.83 2.67
CA LEU A 45 -10.46 11.63 3.88
C LEU A 45 -11.43 12.76 3.55
N GLU A 46 -12.57 12.80 4.24
CA GLU A 46 -13.66 13.76 3.99
C GLU A 46 -14.02 13.84 2.49
N GLU A 47 -14.33 12.68 1.89
CA GLU A 47 -14.71 12.51 0.48
C GLU A 47 -13.61 12.85 -0.55
N LYS A 48 -12.42 13.26 -0.10
CA LYS A 48 -11.28 13.55 -0.99
C LYS A 48 -10.31 12.36 -1.06
N PRO A 49 -9.92 11.91 -2.27
CA PRO A 49 -8.90 10.88 -2.43
C PRO A 49 -7.63 11.25 -1.68
N PHE A 50 -7.17 10.35 -0.81
CA PHE A 50 -6.03 10.55 0.09
C PHE A 50 -4.90 9.57 -0.23
N LEU A 51 -5.10 8.27 0.02
CA LEU A 51 -4.19 7.20 -0.42
C LEU A 51 -4.69 6.59 -1.72
N ILE A 52 -3.83 6.54 -2.74
CA ILE A 52 -4.20 6.20 -4.13
C ILE A 52 -3.42 5.01 -4.67
N ASP A 53 -3.92 4.44 -5.77
CA ASP A 53 -3.12 3.57 -6.63
C ASP A 53 -2.14 4.38 -7.48
N GLY A 54 -1.00 3.80 -7.84
CA GLY A 54 -0.14 4.35 -8.89
C GLY A 54 -0.84 4.47 -10.24
N GLY A 55 -1.81 3.60 -10.55
CA GLY A 55 -2.47 3.50 -11.84
C GLY A 55 -1.71 2.59 -12.80
N THR A 56 -2.13 2.53 -14.08
CA THR A 56 -1.56 1.60 -15.07
C THR A 56 -0.50 2.22 -15.98
N TYR A 57 -0.64 3.50 -16.29
CA TYR A 57 0.20 4.28 -17.23
C TYR A 57 0.28 3.75 -18.66
N ALA A 58 0.97 2.64 -18.90
CA ALA A 58 1.25 2.11 -20.23
C ALA A 58 0.87 0.63 -20.30
N TYR A 59 0.83 0.07 -21.51
CA TYR A 59 0.73 -1.39 -21.71
C TYR A 59 1.93 -1.96 -22.44
N HIS A 60 2.35 -1.32 -23.53
CA HIS A 60 3.45 -1.80 -24.38
C HIS A 60 4.49 -0.73 -24.68
N GLU A 61 4.09 0.53 -24.62
CA GLU A 61 4.84 1.70 -25.06
C GLU A 61 6.07 1.93 -24.18
N ASP A 62 5.97 1.52 -22.91
CA ASP A 62 6.99 1.74 -21.90
C ASP A 62 7.05 0.56 -20.92
N PRO A 63 7.79 -0.51 -21.26
CA PRO A 63 7.83 -1.73 -20.45
C PRO A 63 8.35 -1.49 -19.03
N GLU A 64 9.33 -0.62 -18.84
CA GLU A 64 9.89 -0.36 -17.51
C GLU A 64 8.87 0.34 -16.60
N TRP A 65 8.15 1.32 -17.12
CA TRP A 65 7.11 1.99 -16.36
C TRP A 65 5.88 1.10 -16.17
N ARG A 66 5.50 0.28 -17.16
CA ARG A 66 4.46 -0.74 -17.00
C ARG A 66 4.80 -1.68 -15.84
N ASP A 67 6.03 -2.17 -15.79
CA ASP A 67 6.50 -3.08 -14.74
C ASP A 67 6.52 -2.41 -13.36
N HIS A 68 6.89 -1.13 -13.29
CA HIS A 68 6.81 -0.37 -12.06
C HIS A 68 5.37 -0.20 -11.57
N PHE A 69 4.48 0.31 -12.43
CA PHE A 69 3.09 0.64 -12.06
C PHE A 69 2.25 -0.57 -11.66
N ARG A 70 2.63 -1.79 -12.07
CA ARG A 70 2.04 -3.05 -11.58
C ARG A 70 2.84 -3.76 -10.50
N GLY A 71 4.01 -3.23 -10.17
CA GLY A 71 4.88 -3.76 -9.14
C GLY A 71 4.45 -3.30 -7.76
N THR A 72 4.75 -4.10 -6.75
CA THR A 72 4.45 -3.82 -5.35
C THR A 72 4.88 -2.43 -4.85
N PRO A 73 6.03 -1.85 -5.28
CA PRO A 73 6.42 -0.50 -4.88
C PRO A 73 5.50 0.65 -5.34
N ALA A 74 4.51 0.39 -6.21
CA ALA A 74 3.53 1.38 -6.68
C ALA A 74 2.19 1.34 -5.90
N HIS A 75 2.11 0.51 -4.85
CA HIS A 75 0.89 0.26 -4.10
C HIS A 75 1.09 0.48 -2.60
N ASN A 76 0.00 0.82 -1.89
CA ASN A 76 0.00 1.08 -0.45
C ASN A 76 0.10 -0.24 0.33
N THR A 77 1.19 -0.98 0.17
CA THR A 77 1.39 -2.33 0.73
C THR A 77 2.86 -2.55 1.12
N ILE A 78 3.20 -3.80 1.44
CA ILE A 78 4.48 -4.21 2.01
C ILE A 78 5.28 -5.00 0.97
N CYS A 79 6.56 -4.68 0.86
CA CYS A 79 7.53 -5.39 0.04
C CYS A 79 8.64 -6.00 0.92
N VAL A 80 8.84 -7.31 0.81
CA VAL A 80 9.85 -8.04 1.59
C VAL A 80 11.03 -8.44 0.70
N GLY A 81 12.23 -8.07 1.10
CA GLY A 81 13.49 -8.36 0.41
C GLY A 81 13.63 -7.69 -0.95
N GLY A 82 12.96 -6.55 -1.17
CA GLY A 82 12.98 -5.83 -2.45
C GLY A 82 12.27 -6.55 -3.60
N ARG A 83 11.42 -7.55 -3.32
CA ARG A 83 10.73 -8.35 -4.33
C ARG A 83 9.26 -7.97 -4.46
N ASN A 84 8.75 -7.98 -5.69
CA ASN A 84 7.31 -7.95 -5.93
C ASN A 84 6.64 -9.18 -5.31
N GLN A 85 5.40 -8.98 -4.84
CA GLN A 85 4.57 -10.05 -4.30
C GLN A 85 4.34 -11.17 -5.33
N SER A 86 4.19 -10.77 -6.60
CA SER A 86 4.02 -11.65 -7.74
C SER A 86 5.11 -11.44 -8.79
N GLU A 87 5.36 -12.45 -9.59
CA GLU A 87 6.43 -12.47 -10.59
C GLU A 87 5.93 -12.00 -11.96
N ILE A 88 6.56 -10.95 -12.46
CA ILE A 88 6.31 -10.44 -13.80
C ILE A 88 7.11 -11.27 -14.81
N LEU A 89 6.43 -11.95 -15.74
CA LEU A 89 7.06 -12.74 -16.81
C LEU A 89 6.83 -12.15 -18.22
N GLY A 90 5.94 -11.17 -18.34
CA GLY A 90 5.64 -10.48 -19.59
C GLY A 90 4.56 -9.42 -19.40
N PRO A 91 4.24 -8.60 -20.43
CA PRO A 91 3.34 -7.45 -20.30
C PRO A 91 1.94 -7.79 -19.78
N PHE A 92 1.48 -9.02 -20.04
CA PHE A 92 0.20 -9.59 -19.62
C PHE A 92 0.34 -11.01 -19.07
N LEU A 93 1.52 -11.37 -18.56
CA LEU A 93 1.80 -12.71 -18.04
C LEU A 93 2.44 -12.62 -16.65
N TRP A 94 1.73 -13.16 -15.66
CA TRP A 94 2.24 -13.35 -14.31
C TRP A 94 2.68 -14.80 -14.08
N GLY A 95 3.89 -14.97 -13.56
CA GLY A 95 4.46 -16.24 -13.11
C GLY A 95 3.88 -16.66 -11.77
N ARG A 96 4.73 -16.81 -10.75
CA ARG A 96 4.27 -16.99 -9.38
C ARG A 96 3.34 -15.84 -8.98
N LYS A 97 2.13 -16.18 -8.54
CA LYS A 97 1.14 -15.21 -8.06
C LYS A 97 1.06 -15.28 -6.54
N ALA A 98 1.12 -14.13 -5.89
CA ALA A 98 0.79 -14.01 -4.49
C ALA A 98 -0.63 -14.51 -4.24
N GLN A 99 -0.83 -15.19 -3.12
CA GLN A 99 -2.15 -15.47 -2.60
C GLN A 99 -2.37 -14.59 -1.38
N SER A 100 -3.55 -13.99 -1.30
CA SER A 100 -4.05 -13.29 -0.15
C SER A 100 -5.40 -13.84 0.27
N GLU A 101 -5.71 -13.65 1.54
CA GLU A 101 -6.98 -14.07 2.13
C GLU A 101 -7.37 -13.10 3.25
N PHE A 102 -8.67 -13.00 3.50
CA PHE A 102 -9.15 -12.41 4.74
C PHE A 102 -8.87 -13.37 5.90
N THR A 103 -8.28 -12.86 6.97
CA THR A 103 -8.03 -13.63 8.20
C THR A 103 -9.00 -13.28 9.32
N GLY A 104 -9.75 -12.19 9.18
CA GLY A 104 -10.72 -11.73 10.17
C GLY A 104 -11.37 -10.41 9.76
N HIS A 105 -12.55 -10.12 10.31
CA HIS A 105 -13.19 -8.81 10.19
C HIS A 105 -14.18 -8.57 11.33
N ASP A 106 -14.36 -7.31 11.70
CA ASP A 106 -15.48 -6.82 12.49
C ASP A 106 -15.98 -5.54 11.81
N LEU A 107 -17.00 -5.67 10.98
CA LEU A 107 -17.51 -4.52 10.22
C LEU A 107 -18.26 -3.52 11.08
N LEU A 108 -18.74 -3.91 12.27
CA LEU A 108 -19.36 -2.98 13.22
C LEU A 108 -18.27 -2.16 13.92
N GLY A 109 -17.18 -2.80 14.32
CA GLY A 109 -15.96 -2.17 14.83
C GLY A 109 -15.04 -1.57 13.77
N LEU A 110 -15.50 -1.48 12.51
CA LEU A 110 -14.76 -0.94 11.35
C LEU A 110 -13.35 -1.53 11.19
N LEU A 111 -13.23 -2.85 11.30
CA LEU A 111 -11.97 -3.59 11.25
C LEU A 111 -12.00 -4.67 10.16
N VAL A 112 -10.88 -4.82 9.45
CA VAL A 112 -10.61 -5.95 8.56
C VAL A 112 -9.15 -6.39 8.67
N GLN A 113 -8.91 -7.68 8.50
CA GLN A 113 -7.58 -8.29 8.52
C GLN A 113 -7.40 -9.17 7.28
N GLY A 114 -6.19 -9.13 6.72
CA GLY A 114 -5.79 -10.04 5.67
C GLY A 114 -4.34 -10.48 5.81
N ALA A 115 -4.00 -11.56 5.13
CA ALA A 115 -2.65 -12.09 5.08
C ALA A 115 -2.24 -12.44 3.66
N THR A 116 -0.93 -12.49 3.42
CA THR A 116 -0.38 -13.00 2.16
C THR A 116 0.81 -13.93 2.39
N ASN A 117 0.92 -14.93 1.51
CA ASN A 117 2.04 -15.85 1.43
C ASN A 117 3.05 -15.49 0.32
N ALA A 118 2.97 -14.26 -0.22
CA ALA A 118 3.79 -13.80 -1.34
C ALA A 118 5.32 -13.98 -1.15
N TYR A 119 5.77 -14.07 0.09
CA TYR A 119 7.18 -14.00 0.49
C TYR A 119 7.70 -15.23 1.23
N LEU A 120 7.04 -16.38 1.10
CA LEU A 120 7.43 -17.59 1.83
C LEU A 120 8.96 -17.85 1.81
N PRO A 121 9.57 -18.21 2.96
CA PRO A 121 8.92 -18.54 4.23
C PRO A 121 8.44 -17.34 5.06
N ALA A 122 8.66 -16.09 4.61
CA ALA A 122 8.09 -14.93 5.27
C ALA A 122 6.58 -14.83 5.03
N ARG A 123 5.85 -14.46 6.07
CA ARG A 123 4.40 -14.23 6.04
C ARG A 123 4.10 -12.81 6.52
N VAL A 124 3.10 -12.21 5.90
CA VAL A 124 2.69 -10.84 6.16
C VAL A 124 1.21 -10.82 6.49
N TRP A 125 0.86 -10.12 7.56
CA TRP A 125 -0.51 -9.82 7.96
C TRP A 125 -0.68 -8.32 8.01
N ARG A 126 -1.86 -7.86 7.60
CA ARG A 126 -2.28 -6.47 7.73
C ARG A 126 -3.64 -6.42 8.39
N GLN A 127 -3.76 -5.59 9.41
CA GLN A 127 -5.03 -5.15 9.96
C GLN A 127 -5.25 -3.69 9.56
N VAL A 128 -6.47 -3.38 9.12
CA VAL A 128 -6.93 -2.02 8.85
C VAL A 128 -8.14 -1.78 9.74
N GLN A 129 -8.10 -0.70 10.51
CA GLN A 129 -9.17 -0.33 11.42
C GLN A 129 -9.43 1.17 11.39
N ILE A 130 -10.69 1.56 11.54
CA ILE A 130 -11.04 2.94 11.85
C ILE A 130 -11.48 2.99 13.32
N GLU A 131 -10.71 3.68 14.16
CA GLU A 131 -10.97 3.84 15.59
C GLU A 131 -10.89 5.32 15.98
N ASP A 132 -11.90 5.86 16.67
CA ASP A 132 -11.95 7.27 17.11
C ASP A 132 -11.52 8.29 16.02
N GLU A 133 -12.09 8.17 14.82
CA GLU A 133 -11.75 8.98 13.63
C GLU A 133 -10.30 8.84 13.11
N ARG A 134 -9.51 7.91 13.64
CA ARG A 134 -8.20 7.52 13.12
C ARG A 134 -8.32 6.37 12.16
N LEU A 135 -7.55 6.42 11.07
CA LEU A 135 -7.26 5.24 10.27
C LEU A 135 -5.97 4.61 10.79
N VAL A 136 -6.07 3.40 11.32
CA VAL A 136 -4.98 2.65 11.93
C VAL A 136 -4.68 1.41 11.10
N ILE A 137 -3.42 1.24 10.71
CA ILE A 137 -2.94 0.06 10.00
C ILE A 137 -1.88 -0.60 10.86
N MET A 138 -2.02 -1.90 11.10
CA MET A 138 -0.98 -2.70 11.75
C MET A 138 -0.48 -3.76 10.79
N ASP A 139 0.82 -3.73 10.54
CA ASP A 139 1.50 -4.68 9.67
C ASP A 139 2.38 -5.59 10.52
N THR A 140 2.05 -6.88 10.55
CA THR A 140 2.87 -7.89 11.21
C THR A 140 3.62 -8.70 10.16
N ILE A 141 4.94 -8.77 10.30
CA ILE A 141 5.81 -9.57 9.46
C ILE A 141 6.43 -10.65 10.32
N GLN A 142 6.29 -11.90 9.89
CA GLN A 142 7.02 -13.02 10.44
C GLN A 142 7.97 -13.54 9.36
N SER A 143 9.27 -13.53 9.62
CA SER A 143 10.28 -13.93 8.64
C SER A 143 11.52 -14.51 9.32
N PRO A 144 12.43 -15.14 8.57
CA PRO A 144 13.81 -15.23 9.03
C PRO A 144 14.34 -13.82 9.40
N ALA A 145 15.19 -13.73 10.42
CA ALA A 145 15.74 -12.45 10.86
C ALA A 145 16.62 -11.81 9.76
N GLY A 146 16.60 -10.48 9.68
CA GLY A 146 17.50 -9.73 8.79
C GLY A 146 17.00 -9.57 7.35
N LEU A 147 15.69 -9.74 7.09
CA LEU A 147 15.10 -9.32 5.83
C LEU A 147 14.77 -7.82 5.86
N SER A 148 15.09 -7.15 4.75
CA SER A 148 14.64 -5.78 4.51
C SER A 148 13.14 -5.78 4.21
N VAL A 149 12.38 -4.96 4.92
CA VAL A 149 10.95 -4.74 4.67
C VAL A 149 10.73 -3.29 4.31
N HIS A 150 9.92 -3.07 3.28
CA HIS A 150 9.65 -1.79 2.68
C HIS A 150 8.14 -1.53 2.73
N TRP A 151 7.75 -0.36 3.20
CA TRP A 151 6.38 0.13 3.14
C TRP A 151 6.32 1.33 2.23
N TYR A 152 5.20 1.47 1.51
CA TYR A 152 4.94 2.58 0.64
C TYR A 152 3.58 3.19 0.96
N TRP A 153 3.52 4.53 0.99
CA TRP A 153 2.29 5.29 1.08
C TRP A 153 2.27 6.33 -0.03
N HIS A 154 1.31 6.19 -0.95
CA HIS A 154 1.14 7.02 -2.14
C HIS A 154 -0.02 7.98 -1.91
N PHE A 155 0.31 9.27 -1.81
CA PHE A 155 -0.68 10.32 -1.55
C PHE A 155 -1.16 10.92 -2.86
N HIS A 156 -2.47 11.21 -2.96
CA HIS A 156 -3.04 11.88 -4.14
C HIS A 156 -2.30 13.23 -4.39
N PRO A 157 -2.06 13.65 -5.65
CA PRO A 157 -1.26 14.84 -5.96
C PRO A 157 -1.70 16.16 -5.31
N ASP A 158 -2.97 16.25 -4.91
CA ASP A 158 -3.53 17.42 -4.23
C ASP A 158 -2.99 17.60 -2.79
N TRP A 159 -2.38 16.56 -2.22
CA TRP A 159 -1.87 16.60 -0.85
C TRP A 159 -0.37 16.90 -0.84
N GLN A 160 0.01 17.84 0.01
CA GLN A 160 1.40 18.13 0.34
C GLN A 160 1.80 17.32 1.56
N VAL A 161 2.92 16.62 1.48
CA VAL A 161 3.47 15.80 2.57
C VAL A 161 4.76 16.44 3.07
N GLN A 162 4.85 16.65 4.38
CA GLN A 162 6.01 17.25 5.02
C GLN A 162 6.41 16.47 6.27
N ARG A 163 7.70 16.19 6.42
CA ARG A 163 8.24 15.61 7.67
C ARG A 163 8.18 16.62 8.80
N THR A 164 7.88 16.15 10.00
CA THR A 164 7.83 16.90 11.25
C THR A 164 8.57 16.12 12.35
N ASP A 165 8.71 16.71 13.53
CA ASP A 165 9.33 16.04 14.69
C ASP A 165 8.51 14.83 15.17
N GLU A 166 7.22 14.82 14.87
CA GLU A 166 6.24 13.83 15.37
C GLU A 166 5.79 12.81 14.30
N GLY A 167 6.39 12.82 13.12
CA GLY A 167 5.98 12.02 11.96
C GLY A 167 5.83 12.87 10.70
N TRP A 168 4.68 12.79 10.03
CA TRP A 168 4.41 13.57 8.81
C TRP A 168 3.10 14.33 8.90
N ARG A 169 3.10 15.54 8.35
CA ARG A 169 1.92 16.36 8.15
C ARG A 169 1.52 16.32 6.68
N ILE A 170 0.28 15.94 6.42
CA ILE A 170 -0.31 15.82 5.08
C ILE A 170 -1.48 16.82 4.98
N ARG A 171 -1.45 17.71 3.98
CA ARG A 171 -2.45 18.79 3.85
C ARG A 171 -2.78 19.13 2.41
N ASP A 172 -4.01 19.57 2.16
CA ASP A 172 -4.47 20.04 0.84
C ASP A 172 -4.88 21.52 0.82
N GLY A 173 -4.61 22.24 1.91
CA GLY A 173 -4.99 23.63 2.14
C GLY A 173 -6.28 23.81 2.97
N LYS A 174 -7.15 22.80 3.03
CA LYS A 174 -8.38 22.80 3.84
C LYS A 174 -8.34 21.77 4.96
N HIS A 175 -7.82 20.59 4.68
CA HIS A 175 -7.76 19.45 5.57
C HIS A 175 -6.31 19.20 6.01
N VAL A 176 -6.14 18.65 7.21
CA VAL A 176 -4.86 18.24 7.75
C VAL A 176 -4.97 16.82 8.31
N CYS A 177 -4.03 15.98 7.94
CA CYS A 177 -3.84 14.66 8.51
C CYS A 177 -2.40 14.54 9.06
N LEU A 178 -2.26 13.98 10.24
CA LEU A 178 -0.97 13.60 10.82
C LEU A 178 -0.79 12.11 10.65
N LEU A 179 0.35 11.71 10.09
CA LEU A 179 0.79 10.33 10.05
C LEU A 179 1.85 10.10 11.13
N ARG A 180 1.58 9.19 12.05
CA ARG A 180 2.54 8.67 13.03
C ARG A 180 2.83 7.22 12.74
N VAL A 181 4.02 6.79 13.14
CA VAL A 181 4.42 5.39 13.06
C VAL A 181 5.04 4.97 14.38
N GLU A 182 4.58 3.84 14.89
CA GLU A 182 4.97 3.26 16.17
C GLU A 182 5.60 1.89 15.93
N GLU A 183 6.37 1.42 16.92
CA GLU A 183 7.06 0.13 16.86
C GLU A 183 8.02 -0.02 15.67
N LEU A 184 8.58 1.10 15.20
CA LEU A 184 9.58 1.09 14.14
C LEU A 184 10.79 0.25 14.54
N PRO A 185 11.21 -0.72 13.70
CA PRO A 185 12.43 -1.44 13.96
C PRO A 185 13.65 -0.49 13.98
N PRO A 186 14.69 -0.81 14.78
CA PRO A 186 15.93 -0.03 14.82
C PRO A 186 16.56 0.12 13.43
N ASN A 187 17.30 1.21 13.21
CA ASN A 187 17.97 1.52 11.95
C ASN A 187 17.02 1.59 10.74
N SER A 188 15.76 1.98 10.96
CA SER A 188 14.81 2.26 9.90
C SER A 188 15.18 3.56 9.16
N GLY A 189 15.04 3.53 7.84
CA GLY A 189 15.20 4.70 6.97
C GLY A 189 13.85 5.14 6.42
N THR A 190 13.70 6.45 6.21
CA THR A 190 12.50 7.04 5.61
C THR A 190 12.88 8.00 4.50
N TRP A 191 12.18 7.92 3.38
CA TRP A 191 12.39 8.75 2.21
C TRP A 191 11.06 9.25 1.68
N LEU A 192 11.04 10.50 1.25
CA LEU A 192 9.88 11.12 0.64
C LEU A 192 10.21 11.48 -0.80
N TYR A 193 9.54 10.82 -1.73
CA TYR A 193 9.74 11.00 -3.17
C TYR A 193 8.64 11.87 -3.77
N ARG A 194 9.00 12.62 -4.81
CA ARG A 194 8.06 13.35 -5.66
C ARG A 194 8.55 13.41 -7.10
N GLY A 195 7.93 12.63 -7.97
CA GLY A 195 8.28 12.57 -9.38
C GLY A 195 9.71 12.12 -9.65
N ASP A 196 10.22 11.11 -8.93
CA ASP A 196 11.59 10.62 -9.11
C ASP A 196 11.66 9.62 -10.27
N GLU A 197 12.26 10.03 -11.39
CA GLU A 197 12.40 9.19 -12.59
C GLU A 197 13.38 8.02 -12.38
N ARG A 198 14.36 8.15 -11.47
CA ARG A 198 15.39 7.12 -11.24
C ARG A 198 14.85 5.97 -10.41
N THR A 199 14.15 6.29 -9.32
CA THR A 199 13.52 5.27 -8.45
C THR A 199 12.14 4.85 -8.95
N LYS A 200 11.57 5.63 -9.88
CA LYS A 200 10.19 5.54 -10.36
C LYS A 200 9.12 5.84 -9.29
N LEU A 201 9.51 6.22 -8.07
CA LEU A 201 8.58 6.55 -6.99
C LEU A 201 8.07 8.01 -7.06
N GLY A 202 6.90 8.26 -6.47
CA GLY A 202 6.29 9.59 -6.45
C GLY A 202 5.56 9.94 -7.75
N TRP A 203 4.95 8.95 -8.41
CA TRP A 203 4.17 9.15 -9.63
C TRP A 203 2.76 8.59 -9.48
N TYR A 204 1.79 9.29 -10.09
CA TYR A 204 0.41 8.86 -10.21
C TYR A 204 -0.03 8.95 -11.67
N SER A 205 -0.66 7.90 -12.19
CA SER A 205 -1.16 7.82 -13.55
C SER A 205 -2.69 7.84 -13.57
N PRO A 206 -3.34 9.02 -13.62
CA PRO A 206 -4.80 9.11 -13.65
C PRO A 206 -5.43 8.58 -14.95
N ARG A 207 -4.64 8.47 -16.02
CA ARG A 207 -5.10 7.98 -17.34
C ARG A 207 -3.91 7.43 -18.14
N PHE A 208 -4.22 6.66 -19.16
CA PHE A 208 -3.21 6.04 -20.03
C PHE A 208 -2.28 7.08 -20.68
N GLY A 209 -1.00 6.74 -20.76
CA GLY A 209 0.08 7.57 -21.33
C GLY A 209 0.42 8.83 -20.54
N HIS A 210 -0.14 9.02 -19.34
CA HIS A 210 0.03 10.25 -18.58
C HIS A 210 0.26 9.99 -17.09
N LYS A 211 1.42 10.40 -16.60
CA LYS A 211 1.78 10.36 -15.18
C LYS A 211 2.05 11.78 -14.66
N VAL A 212 1.66 12.05 -13.42
CA VAL A 212 1.89 13.31 -12.72
C VAL A 212 2.68 13.06 -11.43
N PRO A 213 3.52 14.01 -10.98
CA PRO A 213 4.21 13.87 -9.70
C PRO A 213 3.22 13.86 -8.53
N CYS A 214 3.39 12.92 -7.63
CA CYS A 214 2.69 12.81 -6.35
C CYS A 214 3.70 12.55 -5.22
N PHE A 215 3.28 12.55 -3.96
CA PHE A 215 4.17 12.17 -2.87
C PHE A 215 4.11 10.66 -2.62
N THR A 216 5.26 10.02 -2.50
CA THR A 216 5.38 8.64 -2.00
C THR A 216 6.31 8.63 -0.79
N LEU A 217 5.78 8.25 0.37
CA LEU A 217 6.58 7.96 1.56
C LEU A 217 7.02 6.50 1.49
N GLN A 218 8.34 6.26 1.49
CA GLN A 218 8.92 4.95 1.66
C GLN A 218 9.51 4.84 3.05
N LEU A 219 9.22 3.73 3.72
CA LEU A 219 9.93 3.31 4.92
C LEU A 219 10.64 2.00 4.65
N VAL A 220 11.90 1.87 5.06
CA VAL A 220 12.68 0.64 4.96
C VAL A 220 13.23 0.29 6.33
N ALA A 221 13.06 -0.96 6.75
CA ALA A 221 13.57 -1.44 8.02
C ALA A 221 14.07 -2.88 7.91
N GLN A 222 15.00 -3.25 8.79
CA GLN A 222 15.36 -4.65 9.01
C GLN A 222 14.47 -5.20 10.12
N VAL A 223 13.71 -6.25 9.82
CA VAL A 223 12.78 -6.83 10.79
C VAL A 223 13.42 -8.01 11.54
N ALA A 224 13.09 -8.12 12.83
CA ALA A 224 13.35 -9.33 13.61
C ALA A 224 12.43 -10.47 13.15
N THR A 225 12.59 -11.65 13.75
CA THR A 225 11.82 -12.87 13.39
C THR A 225 10.31 -12.64 13.36
N LYS A 226 9.81 -11.78 14.26
CA LYS A 226 8.46 -11.24 14.22
C LYS A 226 8.52 -9.76 14.59
N SER A 227 7.96 -8.91 13.75
CA SER A 227 7.88 -7.46 13.99
C SER A 227 6.48 -6.98 13.63
N THR A 228 5.97 -6.01 14.40
CA THR A 228 4.74 -5.29 14.10
C THR A 228 5.09 -3.83 13.91
N VAL A 229 4.49 -3.18 12.92
CA VAL A 229 4.58 -1.73 12.71
C VAL A 229 3.16 -1.18 12.69
N ARG A 230 2.90 -0.16 13.50
CA ARG A 230 1.60 0.51 13.58
C ARG A 230 1.68 1.88 12.92
N TRP A 231 0.78 2.12 11.98
CA TRP A 231 0.60 3.39 11.27
C TRP A 231 -0.70 4.02 11.72
N GLU A 232 -0.65 5.30 12.06
CA GLU A 232 -1.82 6.06 12.49
C GLU A 232 -1.97 7.31 11.65
N PHE A 233 -3.09 7.39 10.92
CA PHE A 233 -3.52 8.55 10.17
C PHE A 233 -4.63 9.25 10.96
N GLN A 234 -4.29 10.36 11.60
CA GLN A 234 -5.19 11.15 12.44
C GLN A 234 -5.58 12.44 11.72
N ARG A 235 -6.88 12.67 11.55
CA ARG A 235 -7.40 13.96 11.11
C ARG A 235 -7.23 15.01 12.21
N VAL A 236 -6.88 16.25 11.85
CA VAL A 236 -6.74 17.40 12.77
C VAL A 236 -7.77 18.47 12.44
#